data_AF-A0A1H8L6Q9-F1
#
_entry.id   AF-A0A1H8L6Q9-F1
#
_cell.length_a   1.000
_cell.length_b   1.000
_cell.length_c   1.000
_cell.angle_alpha   90.00
_cell.angle_beta   90.00
_cell.angle_gamma   90.00
#
_symmetry.space_group_name_H-M   'P 1'
#
loop_
_entity.id
_entity.type
_entity.pdbx_description
1 polymer ?
#
loop_
_entity_poly.entity_id
_entity_poly.type
_entity_poly.pdbx_seq_one_letter_code
_entity_poly.pdbx_strand_id
1 'polypeptide(L)' 'MATHHEITEHKYGEMDITEHKKTFAGFIKLATWVTVLSIVVLIFMALTNA' A
#
# COMPACT_ATOMS: atom_id res chain seq x y z
N MET A 1 -4.70 36.24 -24.68
CA MET A 1 -3.49 36.09 -23.84
C MET A 1 -3.13 34.61 -23.86
N ALA A 2 -2.29 34.20 -24.82
CA ALA A 2 -1.89 32.81 -24.96
C ALA A 2 -1.02 32.45 -23.75
N THR A 3 -1.49 31.52 -22.94
CA THR A 3 -0.73 30.91 -21.85
C THR A 3 0.44 30.15 -22.48
N HIS A 4 1.67 30.56 -22.18
CA HIS A 4 2.87 29.79 -22.48
C HIS A 4 2.72 28.40 -21.85
N HIS A 5 2.53 27.36 -22.69
CA HIS A 5 2.75 25.99 -22.26
C HIS A 5 4.26 25.83 -22.04
N GLU A 6 4.74 26.03 -20.82
CA GLU A 6 6.01 25.42 -20.42
C GLU A 6 5.84 23.91 -20.62
N ILE A 7 6.51 23.37 -21.63
CA ILE A 7 6.73 21.93 -21.72
C ILE A 7 7.70 21.62 -20.59
N THR A 8 7.15 21.35 -19.41
CA THR A 8 7.87 20.67 -18.35
C THR A 8 8.13 19.26 -18.87
N GLU A 9 9.30 19.09 -19.47
CA GLU A 9 9.76 17.81 -20.01
C GLU A 9 9.85 16.83 -18.85
N HIS A 10 8.83 15.99 -18.70
CA HIS A 10 8.73 15.04 -17.61
C HIS A 10 9.74 13.93 -17.87
N LYS A 11 10.83 13.92 -17.09
CA LYS A 11 11.84 12.87 -17.18
C LYS A 11 11.29 11.58 -16.60
N TYR A 12 11.24 10.57 -17.46
CA TYR A 12 10.78 9.24 -17.07
C TYR A 12 11.62 8.69 -15.92
N GLY A 13 10.97 8.24 -14.84
CA GLY A 13 11.64 7.64 -13.68
C GLY A 13 12.14 8.64 -12.62
N GLU A 14 12.08 9.94 -12.87
CA GLU A 14 12.48 10.97 -11.89
C GLU A 14 11.31 11.49 -11.04
N MET A 15 10.10 10.98 -11.25
CA MET A 15 8.94 11.33 -10.42
C MET A 15 9.18 10.94 -8.96
N ASP A 16 8.89 11.86 -8.03
CA ASP A 16 8.93 11.54 -6.60
C ASP A 16 7.85 10.49 -6.25
N ILE A 17 8.31 9.36 -5.73
CA ILE A 17 7.48 8.21 -5.34
C ILE A 17 7.41 8.02 -3.83
N THR A 18 7.77 9.02 -3.03
CA THR A 18 7.80 8.94 -1.56
C THR A 18 6.46 8.47 -0.97
N GLU A 19 5.35 9.07 -1.42
CA GLU A 19 4.01 8.67 -0.95
C GLU A 19 3.60 7.26 -1.43
N HIS A 20 4.05 6.84 -2.62
CA HIS A 20 3.79 5.50 -3.15
C HIS A 20 4.51 4.44 -2.31
N LYS A 21 5.78 4.68 -1.96
CA LYS A 21 6.56 3.80 -1.08
C LYS A 21 5.93 3.70 0.31
N LYS A 22 5.50 4.84 0.87
CA LYS A 22 4.82 4.88 2.17
C LYS A 22 3.50 4.10 2.16
N THR A 23 2.72 4.25 1.09
CA THR A 23 1.46 3.52 0.89
C THR A 23 1.70 2.01 0.80
N PHE A 24 2.71 1.58 0.03
CA PHE A 24 3.08 0.17 -0.07
C PHE A 24 3.51 -0.40 1.29
N ALA A 25 4.35 0.32 2.04
CA ALA A 25 4.74 -0.11 3.38
C ALA A 25 3.52 -0.22 4.31
N GLY A 26 2.59 0.73 4.23
CA GLY A 26 1.32 0.67 4.95
C GLY A 26 0.48 -0.55 4.57
N PHE A 27 0.35 -0.82 3.26
CA PHE A 27 -0.36 -1.98 2.73
C PHE A 27 0.22 -3.30 3.26
N ILE A 28 1.54 -3.47 3.23
CA ILE A 28 2.17 -4.70 3.74
C ILE A 28 1.88 -4.88 5.23
N LYS A 29 1.98 -3.82 6.04
CA LYS A 29 1.67 -3.89 7.47
C LYS A 29 0.21 -4.30 7.70
N LEU A 30 -0.73 -3.70 6.97
CA LEU A 30 -2.15 -4.06 7.06
C LEU A 30 -2.39 -5.52 6.64
N ALA A 31 -1.80 -5.95 5.54
CA ALA A 31 -1.90 -7.32 5.05
C ALA A 31 -1.39 -8.32 6.11
N THR A 32 -0.23 -8.06 6.71
CA THR A 32 0.30 -8.91 7.80
C THR A 32 -0.66 -9.00 8.97
N TRP A 33 -1.24 -7.87 9.41
CA TRP A 33 -2.22 -7.86 10.49
C TRP A 33 -3.47 -8.67 10.17
N VAL A 34 -4.01 -8.53 8.95
CA VAL A 34 -5.15 -9.31 8.49
C VAL A 34 -4.81 -10.80 8.48
N THR A 35 -3.66 -11.19 7.94
CA THR A 35 -3.22 -12.60 7.91
C THR A 35 -3.12 -13.18 9.32
N VAL A 36 -2.47 -12.47 10.25
CA VAL A 36 -2.33 -12.93 11.64
C VAL A 36 -3.69 -13.06 12.30
N LEU A 37 -4.59 -12.07 12.13
CA LEU A 37 -5.93 -12.12 12.69
C LEU A 37 -6.72 -13.31 12.14
N SER A 38 -6.66 -13.56 10.84
CA SER A 38 -7.32 -14.73 10.22
C SER A 38 -6.80 -16.04 10.82
N ILE A 39 -5.49 -16.19 10.99
CA ILE A 39 -4.91 -17.40 11.61
C ILE A 39 -5.38 -17.56 13.05
N VAL A 40 -5.36 -16.49 13.85
CA VAL A 40 -5.82 -16.52 15.25
C VAL A 40 -7.28 -16.94 15.33
N VAL A 41 -8.14 -16.40 14.47
CA VAL A 41 -9.56 -16.77 14.41
C VAL A 41 -9.73 -18.24 14.03
N LEU A 42 -8.99 -18.74 13.03
CA LEU A 42 -9.05 -20.14 12.63
C LEU A 42 -8.61 -21.08 13.77
N ILE A 43 -7.54 -20.74 14.48
CA ILE A 43 -7.07 -21.51 15.65
C ILE A 43 -8.13 -21.48 16.75
N PHE A 44 -8.70 -20.32 17.07
CA PHE A 44 -9.74 -20.20 18.08
C PHE A 44 -10.97 -21.05 17.74
N MET A 45 -11.42 -21.00 16.49
CA MET A 45 -12.55 -21.80 16.01
C MET A 45 -12.23 -23.29 16.09
N ALA A 46 -11.01 -23.70 15.72
CA ALA A 46 -10.57 -25.08 15.86
C ALA A 46 -10.51 -25.55 17.32
N LEU A 47 -10.16 -24.70 18.27
CA LEU A 47 -10.10 -25.07 19.69
C LEU A 47 -11.47 -25.10 20.38
N THR A 48 -12.37 -24.19 20.00
CA THR A 48 -13.70 -24.05 20.64
C THR A 48 -14.79 -24.88 19.99
N ASN A 49 -14.60 -25.27 18.74
CA ASN A 49 -15.52 -26.12 17.97
C ASN A 49 -14.83 -27.40 17.45
N ALA A 50 -13.78 -27.87 18.16
CA ALA A 50 -13.25 -29.23 18.01
C ALA A 50 -14.25 -30.28 18.51
#